data_AF-A0AAV6YTL4-F1
#
_entry.id   AF-A0AAV6YTL4-F1
#
_cell.length_a   1.000
_cell.length_b   1.000
_cell.length_c   1.000
_cell.angle_alpha   90.00
_cell.angle_beta   90.00
_cell.angle_gamma   90.00
#
_symmetry.space_group_name_H-M   'P 1'
#
loop_
_entity.id
_entity.type
_entity.pdbx_description
1 polymer ?
#
loop_
_entity_poly.entity_id
_entity_poly.type
_entity_poly.pdbx_seq_one_letter_code
_entity_poly.pdbx_strand_id
1 'polypeptide(L)'
;MLIDMNRVYRQTNLENLDQAFTVAERDLGVTRLLDPEDVDVPQPDEKSIITYVSSLYDAMPRVPDVQDGVRANELELRWQEYYERVTVLLQWIRHYTVIFEEKRFPGSYEEIEILWRQFLKFKETDLPNKEADKNQSKFQYQSLEGAVKSGQLKVPPGYHPLDVEKEWGKLHVSILEREKLLRIELER
;
A
#
# COMPACT_ATOMS: atom_id res chain seq x y z
N MET A 1 -1.73 -33.97 3.43
CA MET A 1 -2.86 -34.49 4.23
C MET A 1 -3.89 -35.10 3.28
N LEU A 2 -3.93 -36.43 3.18
CA LEU A 2 -4.97 -37.13 2.42
C LEU A 2 -5.39 -38.35 3.23
N ILE A 3 -6.53 -38.25 3.90
CA ILE A 3 -7.23 -39.40 4.48
C ILE A 3 -8.06 -40.00 3.35
N ASP A 4 -7.89 -41.29 3.06
CA ASP A 4 -8.73 -41.99 2.10
C ASP A 4 -10.10 -42.30 2.72
N MET A 5 -11.09 -41.49 2.39
CA MET A 5 -12.45 -41.63 2.91
C MET A 5 -13.10 -42.96 2.50
N ASN A 6 -12.74 -43.56 1.35
CA ASN A 6 -13.28 -44.86 0.97
C ASN A 6 -12.86 -45.97 1.93
N ARG A 7 -11.69 -45.83 2.55
CA ARG A 7 -11.16 -46.76 3.54
C ARG A 7 -11.81 -46.55 4.90
N VAL A 8 -12.01 -45.30 5.32
CA VAL A 8 -12.66 -44.93 6.58
C VAL A 8 -14.05 -45.57 6.73
N TYR A 9 -14.85 -45.59 5.67
CA TYR A 9 -16.18 -46.21 5.68
C TYR A 9 -16.19 -47.73 5.84
N ARG A 10 -15.04 -48.40 5.71
CA ARG A 10 -14.91 -49.87 5.81
C ARG A 10 -14.17 -50.33 7.05
N GLN A 11 -13.63 -49.40 7.84
CA GLN A 11 -12.86 -49.65 9.06
C GLN A 11 -13.76 -49.54 10.29
N THR A 12 -13.30 -50.12 11.39
CA THR A 12 -13.93 -49.94 12.70
C THR A 12 -13.71 -48.51 13.23
N ASN A 13 -14.54 -48.09 14.19
CA ASN A 13 -14.40 -46.78 14.85
C ASN A 13 -13.02 -46.63 15.50
N LEU A 14 -12.55 -47.66 16.21
CA LEU A 14 -11.21 -47.68 16.84
C LEU A 14 -10.09 -47.47 15.81
N GLU A 15 -10.12 -48.19 14.68
CA GLU A 15 -9.13 -48.03 13.62
C GLU A 15 -9.17 -46.62 13.00
N ASN A 16 -10.37 -46.07 12.83
CA ASN A 16 -10.56 -44.72 12.31
C ASN A 16 -10.02 -43.65 13.28
N LEU A 17 -10.28 -43.80 14.58
CA LEU A 17 -9.81 -42.89 15.62
C LEU A 17 -8.28 -42.96 15.76
N ASP A 18 -7.70 -44.17 15.82
CA ASP A 18 -6.25 -44.35 15.88
C ASP A 18 -5.57 -43.74 14.64
N GLN A 19 -6.09 -44.02 13.45
CA GLN A 19 -5.57 -43.44 12.22
C GLN A 19 -5.67 -41.91 12.23
N ALA A 20 -6.80 -41.34 12.66
CA ALA A 20 -6.98 -39.89 12.73
C ALA A 20 -5.99 -39.24 13.70
N PHE A 21 -5.80 -39.81 14.89
CA PHE A 21 -4.84 -39.30 15.87
C PHE A 21 -3.39 -39.43 15.38
N THR A 22 -3.05 -40.55 14.71
CA THR A 22 -1.70 -40.74 14.15
C THR A 22 -1.41 -39.72 13.06
N VAL A 23 -2.38 -39.48 12.18
CA VAL A 23 -2.24 -38.49 11.10
C VAL A 23 -2.12 -37.09 11.67
N ALA A 24 -2.92 -36.75 12.69
CA ALA A 24 -2.84 -35.44 13.35
C ALA A 24 -1.48 -35.20 14.02
N GLU A 25 -0.93 -36.18 14.73
CA GLU A 25 0.39 -36.07 15.34
C GLU A 25 1.50 -35.96 14.29
N ARG A 26 1.49 -36.84 13.30
CA ARG A 26 2.53 -36.91 12.27
C ARG A 26 2.52 -35.71 11.33
N ASP A 27 1.34 -35.29 10.87
CA ASP A 27 1.21 -34.30 9.80
C ASP A 27 0.92 -32.88 10.32
N LEU A 28 0.29 -32.74 11.50
CA LEU A 28 -0.07 -31.45 12.09
C LEU A 28 0.67 -31.16 13.41
N GLY A 29 1.45 -32.11 13.95
CA GLY A 29 2.17 -31.94 15.21
C GLY A 29 1.28 -31.88 16.45
N VAL A 30 0.02 -32.31 16.34
CA VAL A 30 -0.94 -32.28 17.44
C VAL A 30 -0.71 -33.47 18.36
N THR A 31 -0.41 -33.20 19.63
CA THR A 31 -0.19 -34.26 20.63
C THR A 31 -1.45 -35.10 20.80
N ARG A 32 -1.30 -36.42 20.82
CA ARG A 32 -2.41 -37.36 21.05
C ARG A 32 -2.84 -37.29 22.53
N LEU A 33 -3.95 -36.61 22.79
CA LEU A 33 -4.49 -36.42 24.15
C LEU A 33 -5.62 -37.40 24.50
N LEU A 34 -6.07 -38.19 23.52
CA LEU A 34 -7.20 -39.09 23.63
C LEU A 34 -6.78 -40.48 23.18
N ASP A 35 -7.21 -41.50 23.92
CA ASP A 35 -7.11 -42.88 23.49
C ASP A 35 -8.38 -43.28 22.71
N PRO A 36 -8.28 -44.04 21.60
CA PRO A 36 -9.43 -44.46 20.81
C PRO A 36 -10.53 -45.16 21.62
N GLU A 37 -10.14 -45.94 22.63
CA GLU A 37 -11.05 -46.68 23.51
C GLU A 37 -11.88 -45.78 24.42
N ASP A 38 -11.34 -44.63 24.83
CA ASP A 38 -12.04 -43.64 25.65
C ASP A 38 -13.03 -42.78 24.84
N VAL A 39 -12.92 -42.84 23.51
CA VAL A 39 -13.77 -42.11 22.57
C VAL A 39 -14.84 -43.01 21.94
N ASP A 40 -14.53 -44.28 21.63
CA ASP A 40 -15.47 -45.27 21.08
C ASP A 40 -16.39 -45.87 22.17
N VAL A 41 -17.06 -44.99 22.91
CA VAL A 41 -18.04 -45.32 23.95
C VAL A 41 -19.35 -44.56 23.68
N PRO A 42 -20.49 -44.99 24.26
CA PRO A 42 -21.77 -44.32 24.03
C PRO A 42 -21.79 -42.83 24.41
N GLN A 43 -20.96 -42.43 25.39
CA GLN A 43 -20.88 -41.06 25.88
C GLN A 43 -19.43 -40.72 26.30
N PRO A 44 -18.60 -40.22 25.37
CA PRO A 44 -17.23 -39.79 25.68
C PRO A 44 -17.21 -38.47 26.48
N ASP A 45 -16.09 -38.17 27.13
CA ASP A 45 -15.92 -36.93 27.90
C ASP A 45 -15.86 -35.69 27.00
N GLU A 46 -16.91 -34.87 27.03
CA GLU A 46 -17.07 -33.70 26.17
C GLU A 46 -15.91 -32.70 26.30
N LYS A 47 -15.39 -32.50 27.52
CA LYS A 47 -14.29 -31.56 27.76
C LYS A 47 -13.00 -32.01 27.10
N SER A 48 -12.71 -33.31 27.16
CA SER A 48 -11.54 -33.91 26.51
C SER A 48 -11.67 -33.86 24.98
N ILE A 49 -12.86 -34.13 24.44
CA ILE A 49 -13.14 -33.98 22.99
C ILE A 49 -12.94 -32.52 22.55
N ILE A 50 -13.53 -31.56 23.25
CA ILE A 50 -13.40 -30.13 22.93
C ILE A 50 -11.92 -29.71 22.95
N THR A 51 -11.18 -30.12 23.97
CA THR A 51 -9.75 -29.79 24.12
C THR A 51 -8.95 -30.29 22.91
N TYR A 52 -9.17 -31.55 22.52
CA TYR A 52 -8.47 -32.14 21.40
C TYR A 52 -8.87 -31.49 20.05
N VAL A 53 -10.17 -31.29 19.81
CA VAL A 53 -10.65 -30.61 18.59
C VAL A 53 -10.14 -29.17 18.50
N SER A 54 -10.02 -28.47 19.63
CA SER A 54 -9.43 -27.12 19.68
C SER A 54 -7.95 -27.14 19.30
N SER A 55 -7.19 -28.13 19.80
CA SER A 55 -5.78 -28.30 19.42
C SER A 55 -5.59 -28.60 17.93
N LEU A 56 -6.52 -29.35 17.31
CA LEU A 56 -6.54 -29.57 15.86
C LEU A 56 -6.81 -28.26 15.11
N TYR A 57 -7.76 -27.44 15.57
CA TYR A 57 -8.07 -26.15 14.97
C TYR A 57 -6.87 -25.19 15.02
N ASP A 58 -6.18 -25.13 16.16
CA ASP A 58 -4.99 -24.27 16.33
C ASP A 58 -3.82 -24.69 15.43
N ALA A 59 -3.69 -25.98 15.13
CA ALA A 59 -2.62 -26.54 14.30
C ALA A 59 -2.93 -26.50 12.78
N MET A 60 -4.18 -26.28 12.38
CA MET A 60 -4.52 -26.18 10.96
C MET A 60 -3.93 -24.91 10.34
N PRO A 61 -3.44 -24.97 9.08
CA PRO A 61 -2.98 -23.78 8.37
C PRO A 61 -4.12 -22.76 8.28
N ARG A 62 -3.90 -21.56 8.83
CA ARG A 62 -4.85 -20.46 8.68
C ARG A 62 -4.88 -20.08 7.20
N VAL A 63 -5.99 -20.37 6.53
CA VAL A 63 -6.29 -19.76 5.24
C VAL A 63 -6.45 -18.26 5.52
N PRO A 64 -5.70 -17.36 4.84
CA PRO A 64 -5.93 -15.93 5.00
C PRO A 64 -7.41 -15.63 4.78
N ASP A 65 -8.03 -14.88 5.69
CA ASP A 65 -9.44 -14.56 5.55
C ASP A 65 -9.66 -13.89 4.20
N VAL A 66 -10.73 -14.23 3.47
CA VAL A 66 -11.03 -13.60 2.16
C VAL A 66 -11.08 -12.07 2.31
N GLN A 67 -11.45 -11.58 3.49
CA GLN A 67 -11.44 -10.16 3.85
C GLN A 67 -10.02 -9.56 3.99
N ASP A 68 -9.01 -10.34 4.40
CA ASP A 68 -7.61 -9.90 4.40
C ASP A 68 -7.10 -9.75 2.96
N GLY A 69 -7.44 -10.68 2.07
CA GLY A 69 -7.07 -10.62 0.65
C GLY A 69 -7.68 -9.41 -0.08
N VAL A 70 -8.96 -9.11 0.18
CA VAL A 70 -9.62 -7.92 -0.39
C VAL A 70 -9.00 -6.62 0.13
N ARG A 71 -8.72 -6.54 1.43
CA ARG A 71 -8.08 -5.35 2.04
C ARG A 71 -6.66 -5.13 1.54
N ALA A 72 -5.89 -6.20 1.33
CA ALA A 72 -4.55 -6.12 0.76
C ALA A 72 -4.59 -5.56 -0.68
N ASN A 73 -5.52 -6.04 -1.50
CA ASN A 73 -5.69 -5.54 -2.88
C ASN A 73 -6.13 -4.07 -2.91
N GLU A 74 -7.03 -3.64 -2.03
CA GLU A 74 -7.46 -2.23 -1.95
C GLU A 74 -6.31 -1.31 -1.53
N LEU A 75 -5.50 -1.76 -0.56
CA LEU A 75 -4.32 -1.01 -0.12
C LEU A 75 -3.30 -0.85 -1.24
N GLU A 76 -3.06 -1.92 -2.00
CA GLU A 76 -2.13 -1.91 -3.14
C GLU A 76 -2.61 -0.95 -4.24
N LEU A 77 -3.91 -0.99 -4.58
CA LEU A 77 -4.49 -0.08 -5.57
C LEU A 77 -4.34 1.39 -5.14
N ARG A 78 -4.70 1.71 -3.89
CA ARG A 78 -4.58 3.07 -3.34
C ARG A 78 -3.13 3.56 -3.29
N TRP A 79 -2.20 2.64 -3.04
CA TRP A 79 -0.77 2.93 -3.08
C TRP A 79 -0.29 3.21 -4.52
N GLN A 80 -0.72 2.42 -5.51
CA GLN A 80 -0.40 2.66 -6.91
C GLN A 80 -0.91 4.02 -7.38
N GLU A 81 -2.17 4.35 -7.08
CA GLU A 81 -2.76 5.66 -7.43
C GLU A 81 -1.96 6.82 -6.81
N TYR A 82 -1.51 6.66 -5.56
CA TYR A 82 -0.69 7.66 -4.89
C TYR A 82 0.66 7.82 -5.59
N TYR A 83 1.31 6.69 -5.89
CA TYR A 83 2.62 6.64 -6.53
C TYR A 83 2.59 7.27 -7.93
N GLU A 84 1.59 6.97 -8.74
CA GLU A 84 1.40 7.55 -10.07
C GLU A 84 1.17 9.05 -9.99
N ARG A 85 0.26 9.49 -9.11
CA ARG A 85 -0.03 10.92 -8.90
C ARG A 85 1.23 11.69 -8.49
N VAL A 86 1.99 11.18 -7.52
CA VAL A 86 3.22 11.82 -7.05
C VAL A 86 4.29 11.81 -8.15
N THR A 87 4.39 10.75 -8.95
CA THR A 87 5.34 10.69 -10.07
C THR A 87 5.08 11.81 -11.08
N VAL A 88 3.83 11.96 -11.52
CA VAL A 88 3.45 13.02 -12.46
C VAL A 88 3.67 14.40 -11.86
N LEU A 89 3.32 14.59 -10.59
CA LEU A 89 3.53 15.84 -9.88
C LEU A 89 5.02 16.21 -9.79
N LEU A 90 5.89 15.28 -9.40
CA LEU A 90 7.33 15.51 -9.31
C LEU A 90 7.95 15.80 -10.67
N GLN A 91 7.52 15.10 -11.74
CA GLN A 91 7.97 15.39 -13.11
C GLN A 91 7.59 16.81 -13.52
N TRP A 92 6.35 17.22 -13.24
CA TRP A 92 5.87 18.56 -13.53
C TRP A 92 6.65 19.63 -12.75
N ILE A 93 6.85 19.43 -11.44
CA ILE A 93 7.64 20.33 -10.59
C ILE A 93 9.04 20.52 -11.16
N ARG A 94 9.75 19.41 -11.40
CA ARG A 94 11.14 19.44 -11.91
C ARG A 94 11.24 20.11 -13.27
N HIS A 95 10.29 19.84 -14.17
CA HIS A 95 10.25 20.46 -15.49
C HIS A 95 10.14 21.99 -15.41
N TYR A 96 9.19 22.50 -14.62
CA TYR A 96 8.98 23.94 -14.50
C TYR A 96 10.05 24.64 -13.66
N THR A 97 10.65 23.96 -12.68
CA THR A 97 11.83 24.47 -11.98
C THR A 97 12.95 24.77 -12.98
N VAL A 98 13.26 23.83 -13.89
CA VAL A 98 14.28 24.04 -14.92
C VAL A 98 13.92 25.19 -15.87
N ILE A 99 12.65 25.28 -16.31
CA ILE A 99 12.18 26.37 -17.18
C ILE A 99 12.38 27.74 -16.51
N PHE A 100 12.03 27.87 -15.23
CA PHE A 100 12.11 29.15 -14.52
C PHE A 100 13.51 29.50 -14.04
N GLU A 101 14.42 28.53 -13.98
CA GLU A 101 15.84 28.77 -13.72
C GLU A 101 16.61 29.28 -14.94
N GLU A 102 16.03 29.26 -16.15
CA GLU A 102 16.66 29.83 -17.35
C GLU A 102 16.83 31.35 -17.19
N LYS A 103 18.07 31.82 -17.37
CA LYS A 103 18.45 33.23 -17.20
C LYS A 103 18.62 33.97 -18.52
N ARG A 104 18.54 33.27 -19.65
CA ARG A 104 18.58 33.86 -20.97
C ARG A 104 17.22 34.43 -21.33
N PHE A 105 17.23 35.69 -21.77
CA PHE A 105 16.06 36.39 -22.28
C PHE A 105 16.19 36.62 -23.79
N PRO A 106 15.07 36.65 -24.52
CA PRO A 106 15.05 37.02 -25.92
C PRO A 106 15.49 38.48 -26.11
N GLY A 107 15.90 38.82 -27.34
CA GLY A 107 16.47 40.14 -27.65
C GLY A 107 15.44 41.22 -27.96
N SER A 108 14.17 40.86 -28.15
CA SER A 108 13.10 41.80 -28.49
C SER A 108 12.08 41.96 -27.37
N TYR A 109 11.57 43.18 -27.20
CA TYR A 109 10.54 43.50 -26.22
C TYR A 109 9.26 42.68 -26.45
N GLU A 110 8.86 42.49 -27.71
CA GLU A 110 7.68 41.69 -28.07
C GLU A 110 7.79 40.24 -27.59
N GLU A 111 8.96 39.61 -27.70
CA GLU A 111 9.19 38.26 -27.19
C GLU A 111 9.19 38.21 -25.64
N ILE A 112 9.73 39.24 -24.98
CA ILE A 112 9.67 39.36 -23.51
C ILE A 112 8.21 39.49 -23.05
N GLU A 113 7.38 40.27 -23.75
CA GLU A 113 5.96 40.42 -23.46
C GLU A 113 5.20 39.09 -23.62
N ILE A 114 5.52 38.30 -24.65
CA ILE A 114 4.96 36.95 -24.82
C ILE A 114 5.33 36.05 -23.64
N LEU A 115 6.59 36.05 -23.20
CA LEU A 115 7.04 35.28 -22.04
C LEU A 115 6.33 35.71 -20.76
N TRP A 116 6.11 37.01 -20.58
CA TRP A 116 5.37 37.54 -19.43
C TRP A 116 3.91 37.06 -19.42
N ARG A 117 3.21 37.14 -20.56
CA ARG A 117 1.83 36.64 -20.67
C ARG A 117 1.73 35.14 -20.40
N GLN A 118 2.68 34.36 -20.90
CA GLN A 118 2.76 32.93 -20.61
C GLN A 118 3.01 32.65 -19.13
N PHE A 119 3.88 33.44 -18.49
CA PHE A 119 4.16 33.34 -17.06
C PHE A 119 2.94 33.68 -16.20
N LEU A 120 2.20 34.73 -16.54
CA LEU A 120 0.95 35.09 -15.85
C LEU A 120 -0.10 33.99 -16.00
N LYS A 121 -0.30 33.47 -17.22
CA LYS A 121 -1.21 32.35 -17.45
C LYS A 121 -0.83 31.15 -16.58
N PHE A 122 0.45 30.78 -16.53
CA PHE A 122 0.93 29.70 -15.68
C PHE A 122 0.55 29.91 -14.21
N LYS A 123 0.75 31.13 -13.67
CA LYS A 123 0.40 31.46 -12.27
C LYS A 123 -1.11 31.42 -12.00
N GLU A 124 -1.93 31.79 -12.99
CA GLU A 124 -3.38 31.85 -12.84
C GLU A 124 -4.05 30.48 -13.03
N THR A 125 -3.51 29.63 -13.91
CA THR A 125 -4.16 28.36 -14.27
C THR A 125 -3.38 27.14 -13.82
N ASP A 126 -2.12 27.02 -14.19
CA ASP A 126 -1.38 25.76 -14.04
C ASP A 126 -0.92 25.55 -12.60
N LEU A 127 -0.40 26.60 -11.97
CA LEU A 127 0.12 26.54 -10.60
C LEU A 127 -0.98 26.19 -9.57
N PRO A 128 -2.17 26.83 -9.56
CA PRO A 128 -3.22 26.50 -8.59
C PRO A 128 -3.79 25.09 -8.79
N ASN A 129 -3.96 24.66 -10.04
CA ASN A 129 -4.41 23.30 -10.36
C ASN A 129 -3.42 22.25 -9.83
N LYS A 130 -2.12 22.51 -9.97
CA LYS A 130 -1.07 21.59 -9.49
C LYS A 130 -0.89 21.65 -7.98
N GLU A 131 -1.15 22.79 -7.35
CA GLU A 131 -1.23 22.88 -5.89
C GLU A 131 -2.39 22.05 -5.33
N ALA A 132 -3.55 22.06 -6.00
CA ALA A 132 -4.67 21.19 -5.64
C ALA A 132 -4.29 19.70 -5.77
N ASP A 133 -3.62 19.30 -6.86
CA ASP A 133 -3.10 17.93 -7.04
C ASP A 133 -2.14 17.53 -5.91
N LYS A 134 -1.22 18.43 -5.52
CA LYS A 134 -0.30 18.23 -4.39
C LYS A 134 -1.06 18.01 -3.09
N ASN A 135 -2.01 18.88 -2.77
CA ASN A 135 -2.81 18.78 -1.55
C ASN A 135 -3.63 17.48 -1.53
N GLN A 136 -4.23 17.10 -2.66
CA GLN A 136 -4.93 15.82 -2.79
C GLN A 136 -4.00 14.63 -2.54
N SER A 137 -2.78 14.65 -3.08
CA SER A 137 -1.79 13.58 -2.83
C SER A 137 -1.43 13.46 -1.35
N LYS A 138 -1.35 14.59 -0.62
CA LYS A 138 -1.09 14.60 0.82
C LYS A 138 -2.23 13.98 1.61
N PHE A 139 -3.48 14.29 1.27
CA PHE A 139 -4.66 13.66 1.89
C PHE A 139 -4.72 12.16 1.61
N GLN A 140 -4.42 11.75 0.37
CA GLN A 140 -4.33 10.33 0.01
C GLN A 140 -3.27 9.60 0.86
N TYR A 141 -2.10 10.20 1.06
CA TYR A 141 -1.04 9.62 1.88
C TYR A 141 -1.45 9.46 3.36
N GLN A 142 -2.19 10.41 3.94
CA GLN A 142 -2.66 10.29 5.33
C GLN A 142 -3.43 8.99 5.58
N SER A 143 -4.19 8.56 4.57
CA SER A 143 -4.94 7.30 4.64
C SER A 143 -4.08 6.03 4.50
N LEU A 144 -2.87 6.17 3.95
CA LEU A 144 -1.87 5.10 3.78
C LEU A 144 -0.87 5.06 4.94
N GLU A 145 -0.82 6.11 5.77
CA GLU A 145 0.20 6.32 6.79
C GLU A 145 0.25 5.19 7.83
N GLY A 146 -0.91 4.61 8.18
CA GLY A 146 -0.98 3.45 9.07
C GLY A 146 -0.22 2.23 8.52
N ALA A 147 -0.42 1.93 7.23
CA ALA A 147 0.25 0.82 6.54
C ALA A 147 1.75 1.08 6.32
N VAL A 148 2.15 2.35 6.18
CA VAL A 148 3.57 2.72 6.12
C VAL A 148 4.24 2.54 7.49
N LYS A 149 3.60 3.03 8.57
CA LYS A 149 4.12 2.91 9.95
C LYS A 149 4.20 1.46 10.42
N SER A 150 3.28 0.60 9.98
CA SER A 150 3.31 -0.84 10.26
C SER A 150 4.34 -1.62 9.42
N GLY A 151 4.94 -0.98 8.40
CA GLY A 151 5.90 -1.60 7.50
C GLY A 151 5.28 -2.44 6.37
N GLN A 152 3.95 -2.45 6.25
CA GLN A 152 3.23 -3.13 5.15
C GLN A 152 3.49 -2.44 3.80
N LEU A 153 3.62 -1.10 3.81
CA LEU A 153 4.01 -0.32 2.64
C LEU A 153 5.38 0.33 2.84
N LYS A 154 6.24 0.22 1.83
CA LYS A 154 7.54 0.89 1.79
C LYS A 154 7.47 2.09 0.87
N VAL A 155 7.68 3.28 1.41
CA VAL A 155 7.71 4.52 0.64
C VAL A 155 9.09 4.68 -0.01
N PRO A 156 9.17 4.78 -1.35
CA PRO A 156 10.43 5.04 -2.04
C PRO A 156 11.00 6.42 -1.66
N PRO A 157 12.34 6.60 -1.67
CA PRO A 157 12.94 7.90 -1.43
C PRO A 157 12.39 8.99 -2.38
N GLY A 158 12.04 10.15 -1.84
CA GLY A 158 11.50 11.26 -2.62
C GLY A 158 9.98 11.21 -2.85
N TYR A 159 9.32 10.12 -2.48
CA TYR A 159 7.87 9.96 -2.60
C TYR A 159 7.12 10.27 -1.31
N HIS A 160 7.81 10.60 -0.22
CA HIS A 160 7.13 11.04 0.99
C HIS A 160 6.53 12.45 0.77
N PRO A 161 5.35 12.80 1.34
CA PRO A 161 4.77 14.13 1.16
C PRO A 161 5.69 15.29 1.56
N LEU A 162 6.59 15.06 2.52
CA LEU A 162 7.60 16.06 2.92
C LEU A 162 8.65 16.30 1.82
N ASP A 163 9.04 15.26 1.08
CA ASP A 163 9.98 15.39 -0.04
C ASP A 163 9.30 16.13 -1.21
N VAL A 164 8.03 15.82 -1.48
CA VAL A 164 7.22 16.53 -2.47
C VAL A 164 7.10 18.01 -2.11
N GLU A 165 6.83 18.33 -0.84
CA GLU A 165 6.77 19.73 -0.36
C GLU A 165 8.11 20.45 -0.53
N LYS A 166 9.23 19.75 -0.30
CA LYS A 166 10.57 20.30 -0.51
C LYS A 166 10.81 20.66 -1.98
N GLU A 167 10.46 19.77 -2.91
CA GLU A 167 10.58 20.07 -4.35
C GLU A 167 9.62 21.19 -4.78
N TRP A 168 8.40 21.22 -4.23
CA TRP A 168 7.45 22.31 -4.44
C TRP A 168 8.00 23.67 -3.98
N GLY A 169 8.70 23.69 -2.84
CA GLY A 169 9.38 24.88 -2.34
C GLY A 169 10.45 25.41 -3.29
N LYS A 170 11.23 24.52 -3.92
CA LYS A 170 12.23 24.91 -4.94
C LYS A 170 11.56 25.57 -6.14
N LEU A 171 10.48 24.97 -6.66
CA LEU A 171 9.71 25.56 -7.75
C LEU A 171 9.19 26.97 -7.39
N HIS A 172 8.67 27.15 -6.18
CA HIS A 172 8.21 28.47 -5.71
C HIS A 172 9.33 29.52 -5.74
N VAL A 173 10.53 29.17 -5.27
CA VAL A 173 11.69 30.06 -5.33
C VAL A 173 12.04 30.42 -6.77
N SER A 174 12.08 29.43 -7.68
CA SER A 174 12.37 29.68 -9.10
C SER A 174 11.31 30.56 -9.77
N ILE A 175 10.02 30.39 -9.42
CA ILE A 175 8.92 31.24 -9.91
C ILE A 175 9.12 32.70 -9.47
N LEU A 176 9.44 32.92 -8.19
CA LEU A 176 9.65 34.27 -7.65
C LEU A 176 10.84 34.97 -8.33
N GLU A 177 11.96 34.26 -8.52
CA GLU A 177 13.11 34.84 -9.21
C GLU A 177 12.82 35.11 -10.68
N ARG A 178 12.09 34.21 -11.37
CA ARG A 178 11.68 34.42 -12.76
C ARG A 178 10.78 35.64 -12.91
N GLU A 179 9.82 35.83 -12.00
CA GLU A 179 8.95 37.00 -12.01
C GLU A 179 9.75 38.29 -11.89
N LYS A 180 10.70 38.32 -10.95
CA LYS A 180 11.58 39.47 -10.74
C LYS A 180 12.39 39.80 -11.99
N LEU A 181 13.01 38.79 -12.62
CA LEU A 181 13.82 39.00 -13.82
C LEU A 181 12.98 39.47 -15.01
N LEU A 182 11.78 38.88 -15.22
CA LEU A 182 10.87 39.33 -16.29
C LEU A 182 10.43 40.78 -16.10
N ARG A 183 10.16 41.21 -14.87
CA ARG A 183 9.81 42.62 -14.58
C ARG A 183 10.96 43.57 -14.94
N ILE A 184 12.20 43.21 -14.59
CA ILE A 184 13.38 44.03 -14.93
C ILE A 184 13.54 44.16 -16.45
N GLU A 185 13.40 43.07 -17.20
CA GLU A 185 13.54 43.10 -18.67
C GLU A 185 12.39 43.82 -19.38
N LEU A 186 11.18 43.88 -18.79
CA LEU A 186 10.06 44.67 -19.32
C LEU A 186 10.22 46.19 -19.11
N GLU A 187 11.00 46.60 -18.11
CA GLU A 187 11.27 48.01 -17.80
C GLU A 187 12.47 48.59 -18.59
N ARG A 188 13.21 47.72 -19.29
CA ARG A 188 14.43 48.04 -20.03
C ARG A 188 14.15 48.51 -21.45
#